data_AF-A0A377BET7-F1
#
_entry.id   AF-A0A377BET7-F1
#
_cell.length_a   1.000
_cell.length_b   1.000
_cell.length_c   1.000
_cell.angle_alpha   90.00
_cell.angle_beta   90.00
_cell.angle_gamma   90.00
#
_symmetry.space_group_name_H-M   'P 1'
#
loop_
_entity.id
_entity.type
_entity.pdbx_description
1 polymer ?
#
loop_
_entity_poly.entity_id
_entity_poly.type
_entity_poly.pdbx_seq_one_letter_code
_entity_poly.pdbx_strand_id
1 'polypeptide(L)' 'MVYRTRFVSLGAGTRAGKGAAIGIPNLLVRKHSLIALDPKQELWKITSKVREILLGNKVYLLDPSTVKHTSLIPFSILI' A
#
# COMPACT_ATOMS: atom_id res chain seq x y z
N MET A 1 9.84 19.63 13.73
CA MET A 1 8.68 18.70 13.78
C MET A 1 9.18 17.34 14.22
N VAL A 2 8.97 16.94 15.48
CA VAL A 2 9.38 15.61 15.97
C VAL A 2 8.32 14.59 15.54
N TYR A 3 8.69 13.61 14.71
CA TYR A 3 7.79 12.53 14.34
C TYR A 3 7.63 11.58 15.53
N ARG A 4 6.51 11.68 16.26
CA ARG A 4 6.12 10.67 17.25
C ARG A 4 5.46 9.50 16.54
N THR A 5 6.06 8.31 16.63
CA THR A 5 5.43 7.07 16.18
C THR A 5 4.24 6.76 17.07
N ARG A 6 3.03 6.78 16.50
CA ARG A 6 1.80 6.34 17.16
C ARG A 6 1.21 5.18 16.38
N PHE A 7 0.98 4.07 17.06
CA PHE A 7 0.33 2.89 16.48
C PHE A 7 -1.18 3.02 16.66
N VAL A 8 -1.93 2.65 15.63
CA VAL A 8 -3.41 2.67 15.61
C VAL A 8 -3.88 1.30 15.13
N SER A 9 -4.90 0.75 15.78
CA SER A 9 -5.59 -0.47 15.36
C SER A 9 -7.04 -0.15 15.03
N LEU A 10 -7.55 -0.70 13.93
CA LEU A 10 -8.94 -0.56 13.51
C LEU A 10 -9.56 -1.93 13.30
N GLY A 11 -10.53 -2.28 14.15
CA GLY A 11 -11.37 -3.46 13.99
C GLY A 11 -12.64 -3.12 13.22
N ALA A 12 -12.94 -3.88 12.17
CA ALA A 12 -14.23 -3.82 11.48
C ALA A 12 -14.55 -5.18 10.85
N GLY A 13 -15.84 -5.52 10.77
CA GLY A 13 -16.33 -6.75 10.15
C GLY A 13 -15.93 -6.91 8.67
N THR A 14 -16.21 -8.08 8.10
CA THR A 14 -16.06 -8.29 6.65
C THR A 14 -17.05 -7.38 5.91
N ARG A 15 -16.63 -6.81 4.76
CA ARG A 15 -17.43 -5.85 3.96
C ARG A 15 -17.80 -4.52 4.64
N ALA A 16 -17.36 -4.26 5.87
CA ALA A 16 -17.56 -2.98 6.57
C ALA A 16 -16.75 -1.80 5.99
N GLY A 17 -16.07 -1.99 4.85
CA GLY A 17 -15.38 -0.90 4.16
C GLY A 17 -14.07 -0.41 4.80
N LYS A 18 -13.50 -1.07 5.82
CA LYS A 18 -12.25 -0.63 6.47
C LYS A 18 -11.09 -0.32 5.50
N GLY A 19 -10.92 -1.15 4.47
CA GLY A 19 -9.89 -0.92 3.44
C GLY A 19 -10.19 0.29 2.56
N ALA A 20 -11.46 0.53 2.25
CA ALA A 20 -11.90 1.67 1.45
C ALA A 20 -11.89 2.99 2.26
N ALA A 21 -12.26 2.93 3.54
CA ALA A 21 -12.37 4.10 4.41
C ALA A 21 -11.01 4.61 4.90
N ILE A 22 -10.06 3.71 5.18
CA ILE A 22 -8.74 4.09 5.71
C ILE A 22 -7.60 3.79 4.73
N GLY A 23 -7.62 2.62 4.08
CA GLY A 23 -6.56 2.22 3.17
C GLY A 23 -6.45 3.15 1.97
N ILE A 24 -7.53 3.27 1.18
CA ILE A 24 -7.52 4.05 -0.07
C ILE A 24 -7.10 5.51 0.19
N PRO A 25 -7.73 6.28 1.11
CA PRO A 25 -7.37 7.69 1.30
C PRO A 25 -5.92 7.86 1.76
N ASN A 26 -5.44 6.97 2.63
CA ASN A 26 -4.06 7.04 3.11
C ASN A 26 -3.06 6.79 1.97
N LEU A 27 -3.31 5.81 1.10
CA LEU A 27 -2.44 5.54 -0.04
C LEU A 27 -2.47 6.64 -1.10
N LEU A 28 -3.57 7.40 -1.22
CA LEU A 28 -3.69 8.50 -2.18
C LEU A 28 -3.00 9.80 -1.70
N VAL A 29 -2.94 10.04 -0.39
CA VAL A 29 -2.43 11.31 0.17
C VAL A 29 -1.03 11.18 0.78
N ARG A 30 -0.67 9.99 1.29
CA ARG A 30 0.62 9.78 1.96
C ARG A 30 1.78 9.83 0.96
N LYS A 31 2.57 10.91 1.02
CA LYS A 31 3.75 11.12 0.17
C LYS A 31 4.92 10.19 0.48
N HIS A 32 5.01 9.69 1.71
CA HIS A 32 6.09 8.79 2.13
C HIS A 32 5.88 7.35 1.65
N SER A 33 6.97 6.57 1.69
CA SER A 33 6.98 5.13 1.46
C SER A 33 6.06 4.40 2.44
N LEU A 34 5.40 3.35 1.96
CA LEU A 34 4.53 2.48 2.76
C LEU A 34 4.51 1.08 2.17
N ILE A 35 4.23 0.10 3.03
CA ILE A 35 3.95 -1.29 2.65
C ILE A 35 2.51 -1.57 3.04
N ALA A 36 1.72 -2.08 2.11
CA ALA A 36 0.31 -2.42 2.34
C ALA A 36 0.08 -3.90 2.07
N LEU A 37 -0.55 -4.60 3.03
CA LEU A 37 -1.00 -5.97 2.84
C LEU A 37 -2.39 -5.94 2.18
N ASP A 38 -2.45 -6.36 0.92
CA ASP A 38 -3.68 -6.33 0.12
C ASP A 38 -3.98 -7.71 -0.48
N PRO A 39 -4.57 -8.63 0.31
CA PRO A 39 -4.85 -9.99 -0.16
C PRO A 39 -5.90 -10.06 -1.27
N LYS A 40 -6.67 -8.99 -1.49
CA LYS A 40 -7.70 -8.90 -2.53
C LYS A 40 -7.24 -8.12 -3.77
N GLN A 41 -6.08 -7.47 -3.70
CA GLN A 41 -5.53 -6.59 -4.74
C GLN A 41 -6.43 -5.41 -5.14
N GLU A 42 -7.44 -5.07 -4.35
CA GLU A 42 -8.36 -3.95 -4.65
C GLU A 42 -7.67 -2.61 -4.38
N LEU A 43 -6.88 -2.54 -3.30
CA LEU A 43 -6.21 -1.34 -2.87
C LEU A 43 -5.10 -0.95 -3.85
N TRP A 44 -4.32 -1.92 -4.32
CA TRP A 44 -3.28 -1.68 -5.33
C TRP A 44 -3.87 -1.20 -6.66
N LYS A 45 -4.93 -1.86 -7.17
CA LYS A 45 -5.57 -1.50 -8.44
C LYS A 45 -6.08 -0.06 -8.47
N ILE A 46 -6.60 0.44 -7.36
CA ILE A 46 -7.18 1.79 -7.26
C ILE A 46 -6.09 2.85 -7.11
N THR A 47 -5.03 2.58 -6.35
CA THR A 47 -4.12 3.62 -5.86
C THR A 47 -2.77 3.66 -6.57
N SER A 48 -2.33 2.58 -7.20
CA SER A 48 -0.99 2.46 -7.81
C SER A 48 -0.68 3.59 -8.80
N LYS A 49 -1.58 3.82 -9.75
CA LYS A 49 -1.42 4.85 -10.80
C LYS A 49 -1.39 6.27 -10.23
N VAL A 50 -2.17 6.54 -9.18
CA VAL A 50 -2.14 7.84 -8.50
C VAL A 50 -0.81 8.05 -7.79
N ARG A 51 -0.30 7.01 -7.11
CA ARG A 51 0.98 7.08 -6.41
C ARG A 51 2.16 7.27 -7.38
N GLU A 52 2.11 6.64 -8.54
CA GLU A 52 3.14 6.78 -9.57
C GLU A 52 3.09 8.17 -10.23
N ILE A 53 1.92 8.58 -10.74
CA ILE A 53 1.79 9.80 -11.56
C ILE A 53 1.74 11.06 -10.70
N LEU A 54 0.92 11.09 -9.65
CA LEU A 54 0.69 12.31 -8.87
C LEU A 54 1.68 12.47 -7.72
N LEU A 55 2.15 11.37 -7.14
CA LEU A 55 3.08 11.41 -6.01
C LEU A 55 4.53 11.09 -6.41
N GLY A 56 4.79 10.65 -7.65
CA GLY A 56 6.13 10.33 -8.13
C GLY A 56 6.78 9.12 -7.45
N ASN A 57 5.99 8.27 -6.79
CA ASN A 57 6.50 7.12 -6.06
C ASN A 57 6.72 5.93 -6.99
N LYS A 58 7.81 5.18 -6.77
CA LYS A 58 7.95 3.85 -7.38
C LYS A 58 6.96 2.88 -6.73
N VAL A 59 6.14 2.22 -7.53
CA VAL A 59 5.10 1.30 -7.05
C VAL A 59 5.43 -0.13 -7.49
N TYR A 60 5.44 -1.05 -6.53
CA TYR A 60 5.72 -2.46 -6.75
C TYR A 60 4.56 -3.31 -6.24
N LEU A 61 4.27 -4.42 -6.94
CA LEU A 61 3.28 -5.41 -6.53
C LEU A 61 3.99 -6.73 -6.26
N LEU A 62 3.83 -7.23 -5.03
CA LEU A 62 4.29 -8.55 -4.61
C LEU A 62 3.11 -9.51 -4.61
N ASP A 63 2.98 -10.31 -5.66
CA ASP A 63 1.93 -11.33 -5.76
C ASP A 63 2.54 -12.73 -5.93
N PRO A 64 2.41 -13.62 -4.92
CA PRO A 64 2.92 -14.99 -5.00
C PRO A 64 2.11 -15.88 -5.95
N SER A 65 0.89 -15.47 -6.35
CA SER A 65 0.00 -16.26 -7.20
C SER A 65 0.22 -16.06 -8.70
N THR A 66 0.95 -15.02 -9.10
CA THR A 66 1.17 -14.67 -10.50
C THR A 66 2.67 -14.74 -10.82
N VAL A 67 3.10 -15.80 -11.52
CA VAL A 67 4.53 -16.10 -11.83
C VAL A 67 5.22 -15.03 -12.70
N LYS A 68 4.51 -14.03 -13.22
CA LYS A 68 5.10 -12.92 -13.97
C LYS A 68 4.35 -11.63 -13.68
N HIS A 69 4.96 -10.74 -12.90
CA HIS A 69 5.18 -9.33 -13.22
C HIS A 69 5.98 -8.69 -12.06
N THR A 70 7.29 -8.50 -12.31
CA THR A 70 8.22 -7.63 -11.58
C THR A 70 8.74 -8.13 -10.22
N SER A 71 9.84 -8.90 -10.30
CA SER A 71 11.16 -8.57 -9.73
C SER A 71 11.20 -7.80 -8.41
N LEU A 72 10.72 -8.38 -7.32
CA LEU A 72 11.23 -8.05 -6.00
C LEU A 72 11.90 -9.30 -5.45
N ILE A 73 13.20 -9.37 -5.75
CA ILE A 73 14.13 -10.28 -5.11
C ILE A 73 14.16 -9.86 -3.63
N PRO A 74 13.95 -10.77 -2.66
CA PRO A 74 13.77 -10.43 -1.25
C PRO A 74 14.94 -9.68 -0.58
N PHE A 75 16.04 -9.44 -1.29
CA PHE A 75 17.27 -8.83 -0.76
C PHE A 75 17.53 -7.36 -1.18
N SER A 76 16.71 -6.74 -2.05
CA SER A 76 17.03 -5.41 -2.63
C SER A 76 16.22 -4.23 -2.11
N ILE A 77 15.55 -4.36 -0.96
CA ILE A 77 15.09 -3.21 -0.16
C ILE A 77 15.84 -3.28 1.17
N LEU A 78 17.09 -2.82 1.14
CA LEU A 78 17.75 -2.32 2.34
C LEU A 78 17.38 -0.83 2.46
N ILE A 79 17.07 -0.47 3.69
CA ILE A 79 16.61 0.82 4.24
C ILE A 79 17.32 2.03 3.63
#